data_AF-A0A7V1Q152-F1
#
_entry.id   AF-A0A7V1Q152-F1
#
_cell.length_a   1.000
_cell.length_b   1.000
_cell.length_c   1.000
_cell.angle_alpha   90.00
_cell.angle_beta   90.00
_cell.angle_gamma   90.00
#
_symmetry.space_group_name_H-M   'P 1'
#
loop_
_entity.id
_entity.type
_entity.pdbx_description
1 polymer ?
#
loop_
_entity_poly.entity_id
_entity_poly.type
_entity_poly.pdbx_seq_one_letter_code
_entity_poly.pdbx_strand_id
1 'polypeptide(L)'
;MSEDSLLIHIGLHKTGTTWLQRRVFSDAEMGYLSTPNGQSNEATDAFVTVDPLAFDADSALARFTPMLDEARERGLVPVISQERLSSDPSFGGYYFTDVLDRLIETFGEFRLLLTIREQKGMLLALYRQAVRSGATFSLRQAIGTGNEPTGWKPTIRPEYLLYDRMIEHVRSRLG
;
A
#
# COMPACT_ATOMS: atom_id res chain seq x y z
N MET A 1 -24.25 0.56 3.83
CA MET A 1 -22.90 1.11 3.59
C MET A 1 -23.08 2.44 2.89
N SER A 2 -22.61 3.56 3.46
CA SER A 2 -22.72 4.87 2.82
C SER A 2 -21.85 4.93 1.55
N GLU A 3 -22.26 5.76 0.59
CA GLU A 3 -21.48 6.04 -0.61
C GLU A 3 -20.22 6.88 -0.29
N ASP A 4 -20.14 7.51 0.90
CA ASP A 4 -19.06 8.39 1.36
C ASP A 4 -17.90 7.66 2.09
N SER A 5 -17.84 6.33 2.02
CA SER A 5 -16.82 5.57 2.75
C SER A 5 -15.42 5.79 2.15
N LEU A 6 -14.45 6.15 3.00
CA LEU A 6 -13.03 6.29 2.64
C LEU A 6 -12.53 5.08 1.85
N LEU A 7 -11.89 5.35 0.71
CA LEU A 7 -11.18 4.35 -0.08
C LEU A 7 -9.69 4.40 0.19
N ILE A 8 -9.11 3.29 0.65
CA ILE A 8 -7.66 3.14 0.82
C ILE A 8 -7.14 2.22 -0.29
N HIS A 9 -6.30 2.75 -1.16
CA HIS A 9 -5.67 2.01 -2.25
C HIS A 9 -4.20 1.73 -1.93
N ILE A 10 -3.85 0.44 -1.84
CA ILE A 10 -2.52 -0.01 -1.38
C ILE A 10 -1.65 -0.56 -2.52
N GLY A 11 -2.01 -0.30 -3.77
CA GLY A 11 -1.35 -0.91 -4.91
C GLY A 11 -1.87 -2.31 -5.18
N LEU A 12 -1.07 -3.32 -5.50
CA LEU A 12 0.39 -3.40 -5.30
C LEU A 12 1.21 -2.54 -6.26
N HIS A 13 2.49 -2.33 -5.96
CA HIS A 13 3.41 -1.71 -6.90
C HIS A 13 3.38 -2.40 -8.28
N LYS A 14 3.54 -1.63 -9.36
CA LYS A 14 3.68 -2.14 -10.74
C LYS A 14 2.42 -2.80 -11.33
N THR A 15 1.23 -2.43 -10.87
CA THR A 15 -0.07 -2.89 -11.38
C THR A 15 -0.85 -1.80 -12.15
N GLY A 16 -0.19 -0.72 -12.57
CA GLY A 16 -0.85 0.40 -13.28
C GLY A 16 -1.47 1.45 -12.35
N THR A 17 -1.17 1.37 -11.05
CA THR A 17 -1.56 2.31 -10.00
C THR A 17 -1.39 3.78 -10.35
N THR A 18 -0.27 4.17 -10.98
CA THR A 18 -0.02 5.57 -11.38
C THR A 18 -1.08 6.13 -12.33
N TRP A 19 -1.66 5.29 -13.20
CA TRP A 19 -2.75 5.73 -14.06
C TRP A 19 -4.01 5.98 -13.24
N LEU A 20 -4.39 5.04 -12.35
CA LEU A 20 -5.55 5.19 -11.45
C LEU A 20 -5.42 6.46 -10.60
N GLN A 21 -4.25 6.65 -10.00
CA GLN A 21 -3.92 7.81 -9.18
C GLN A 21 -4.12 9.12 -9.93
N ARG A 22 -3.50 9.26 -11.10
CA ARG A 22 -3.47 10.54 -11.84
C ARG A 22 -4.71 10.82 -12.66
N ARG A 23 -5.49 9.80 -13.04
CA ARG A 23 -6.60 9.92 -13.99
C ARG A 23 -7.96 9.65 -13.39
N VAL A 24 -8.02 8.98 -12.23
CA VAL A 24 -9.28 8.62 -11.58
C VAL A 24 -9.35 9.25 -10.20
N PHE A 25 -8.41 8.96 -9.30
CA PHE A 25 -8.50 9.42 -7.91
C PHE A 25 -8.27 10.92 -7.73
N SER A 26 -7.53 11.56 -8.65
CA SER A 26 -7.35 13.01 -8.68
C SER A 26 -8.42 13.77 -9.48
N ASP A 27 -9.46 13.09 -9.97
CA ASP A 27 -10.48 13.69 -10.82
C ASP A 27 -11.83 13.77 -10.08
N ALA A 28 -12.25 14.99 -9.76
CA ALA A 28 -13.52 15.24 -9.09
C ALA A 28 -14.74 14.95 -9.98
N GLU A 29 -14.60 15.01 -11.32
CA GLU A 29 -15.67 14.63 -12.24
C GLU A 29 -15.93 13.11 -12.22
N MET A 30 -14.91 12.34 -11.81
CA MET A 30 -15.03 10.90 -11.57
C MET A 30 -15.58 10.56 -10.17
N GLY A 31 -15.89 11.57 -9.34
CA GLY A 31 -16.48 11.39 -8.01
C GLY A 31 -15.46 11.14 -6.89
N TYR A 32 -14.16 11.35 -7.13
CA TYR A 32 -13.10 11.09 -6.15
C TYR A 32 -12.37 12.37 -5.73
N LEU A 33 -11.83 12.32 -4.51
CA LEU A 33 -10.91 13.32 -4.01
C LEU A 33 -9.71 12.63 -3.37
N SER A 34 -8.51 12.99 -3.81
CA SER A 34 -7.24 12.47 -3.30
C SER A 34 -6.23 13.61 -3.18
N THR A 35 -5.10 13.35 -2.52
CA THR A 35 -3.94 14.25 -2.53
C THR A 35 -3.51 14.68 -3.95
N PRO A 36 -2.82 15.82 -4.12
CA PRO A 36 -2.31 16.24 -5.41
C PRO A 36 -1.48 15.15 -6.11
N ASN A 37 -1.81 14.84 -7.37
CA ASN A 37 -1.29 13.73 -8.18
C ASN A 37 -1.74 12.31 -7.79
N GLY A 38 -2.63 12.18 -6.80
CA GLY A 38 -3.27 10.91 -6.42
C GLY A 38 -2.37 9.99 -5.60
N GLN A 39 -1.20 10.47 -5.19
CA GLN A 39 -0.23 9.73 -4.37
C GLN A 39 -0.11 10.40 -3.01
N SER A 40 -0.41 9.66 -1.94
CA SER A 40 -0.28 10.17 -0.58
C SER A 40 1.09 9.80 -0.01
N ASN A 41 2.04 10.71 -0.08
CA ASN A 41 3.30 10.57 0.65
C ASN A 41 3.09 10.70 2.16
N GLU A 42 2.11 11.50 2.57
CA GLU A 42 1.67 11.61 3.97
C GLU A 42 1.23 10.26 4.53
N ALA A 43 0.59 9.40 3.73
CA ALA A 43 0.25 8.03 4.16
C ALA A 43 1.49 7.15 4.38
N THR A 44 2.56 7.36 3.61
CA THR A 44 3.83 6.67 3.91
C THR A 44 4.38 7.16 5.24
N ASP A 45 4.40 8.47 5.47
CA ASP A 45 4.94 9.04 6.70
C ASP A 45 4.15 8.60 7.94
N ALA A 46 2.82 8.67 7.87
CA ALA A 46 1.93 8.38 8.99
C ALA A 46 1.86 6.88 9.34
N PHE A 47 1.92 5.99 8.36
CA PHE A 47 1.65 4.57 8.58
C PHE A 47 2.84 3.64 8.36
N VAL A 48 3.81 4.02 7.53
CA VAL A 48 4.93 3.14 7.13
C VAL A 48 6.23 3.52 7.84
N THR A 49 6.63 4.79 7.78
CA THR A 49 7.93 5.25 8.31
C THR A 49 7.87 5.82 9.71
N VAL A 50 6.67 5.90 10.30
CA VAL A 50 6.47 6.21 11.72
C VAL A 50 7.24 5.22 12.60
N ASP A 51 7.79 5.73 13.71
CA ASP A 51 8.39 4.88 14.74
C ASP A 51 7.34 3.88 15.26
N PRO A 52 7.58 2.56 15.17
CA PRO A 52 6.63 1.55 15.64
C PRO A 52 6.23 1.67 17.10
N LEU A 53 7.05 2.31 17.94
CA LEU A 53 6.77 2.51 19.37
C LEU A 53 6.07 3.83 19.67
N ALA A 54 5.90 4.71 18.68
CA ALA A 54 5.32 6.05 18.85
C ALA A 54 4.15 6.32 17.90
N PHE A 55 3.57 5.27 17.31
CA PHE A 55 2.36 5.42 16.51
C PHE A 55 1.20 5.90 17.39
N ASP A 56 0.49 6.92 16.89
CA ASP A 56 -0.68 7.52 17.53
C ASP A 56 -1.78 7.72 16.49
N ALA A 57 -2.89 7.02 16.67
CA ALA A 57 -3.99 6.99 15.70
C ALA A 57 -4.67 8.37 15.56
N ASP A 58 -4.81 9.12 16.65
CA ASP A 58 -5.43 10.45 16.63
C ASP A 58 -4.57 11.46 15.85
N SER A 59 -3.25 11.44 16.07
CA SER A 59 -2.30 12.25 15.30
C SER A 59 -2.27 11.87 13.83
N ALA A 60 -2.39 10.57 13.50
CA ALA A 60 -2.49 10.12 12.13
C ALA A 60 -3.80 10.61 11.48
N LEU A 61 -4.94 10.45 12.15
CA LEU A 61 -6.25 10.90 11.67
C LEU A 61 -6.26 12.40 11.39
N ALA A 62 -5.74 13.21 12.32
CA ALA A 62 -5.69 14.66 12.20
C ALA A 62 -4.98 15.14 10.92
N ARG A 63 -4.01 14.38 10.39
CA ARG A 63 -3.34 14.70 9.12
C ARG A 63 -4.27 14.56 7.91
N PHE A 64 -5.22 13.64 7.97
CA PHE A 64 -6.15 13.36 6.86
C PHE A 64 -7.50 14.06 7.01
N THR A 65 -7.88 14.50 8.22
CA THR A 65 -9.13 15.21 8.50
C THR A 65 -9.44 16.33 7.49
N PRO A 66 -8.52 17.23 7.12
CA PRO A 66 -8.83 18.28 6.14
C PRO A 66 -9.32 17.74 4.79
N MET A 67 -8.68 16.68 4.28
CA MET A 67 -9.06 16.05 3.02
C MET A 67 -10.39 15.28 3.15
N LEU A 68 -10.60 14.60 4.27
CA LEU A 68 -11.84 13.86 4.55
C LEU A 68 -13.05 14.80 4.65
N ASP A 69 -12.89 15.93 5.32
CA ASP A 69 -13.93 16.94 5.47
C ASP A 69 -14.21 17.64 4.13
N GLU A 70 -13.17 17.98 3.35
CA GLU A 70 -13.35 18.54 2.00
C GLU A 70 -14.12 17.57 1.08
N ALA A 71 -13.77 16.28 1.10
CA ALA A 71 -14.47 15.27 0.33
C ALA A 71 -15.95 15.17 0.72
N ARG A 72 -16.24 15.20 2.03
CA ARG A 72 -17.61 15.18 2.56
C ARG A 72 -18.41 16.42 2.13
N GLU A 73 -17.83 17.61 2.26
CA GLU A 73 -18.48 18.88 1.86
C GLU A 73 -18.82 18.92 0.38
N ARG A 74 -17.97 18.29 -0.45
CA ARG A 74 -18.14 18.22 -1.91
C ARG A 74 -18.94 17.02 -2.38
N GLY A 75 -19.34 16.11 -1.50
CA GLY A 75 -20.01 14.86 -1.86
C GLY A 75 -19.16 13.94 -2.73
N LEU A 76 -17.85 13.90 -2.48
CA LEU A 76 -16.86 13.08 -3.18
C LEU A 76 -16.37 11.95 -2.28
N VAL A 77 -15.93 10.85 -2.88
CA VAL A 77 -15.30 9.74 -2.16
C VAL A 77 -13.84 10.11 -1.86
N PRO A 78 -13.42 10.21 -0.58
CA PRO A 78 -12.02 10.43 -0.26
C PRO A 78 -11.19 9.19 -0.57
N VAL A 79 -10.01 9.39 -1.15
CA VAL A 79 -9.08 8.32 -1.52
C VAL A 79 -7.70 8.57 -0.94
N ILE A 80 -7.22 7.65 -0.12
CA ILE A 80 -5.81 7.58 0.30
C ILE A 80 -5.14 6.50 -0.54
N SER A 81 -4.32 6.92 -1.49
CA SER A 81 -3.68 5.99 -2.43
C SER A 81 -2.16 6.05 -2.31
N GLN A 82 -1.56 4.92 -1.89
CA GLN A 82 -0.13 4.75 -1.78
C GLN A 82 0.26 3.27 -1.73
N GLU A 83 1.07 2.84 -2.69
CA GLU A 83 1.48 1.44 -2.82
C GLU A 83 2.39 0.96 -1.69
N ARG A 84 3.18 1.87 -1.09
CA ARG A 84 4.01 1.54 0.08
C ARG A 84 3.18 1.04 1.26
N LEU A 85 1.89 1.36 1.34
CA LEU A 85 1.01 0.83 2.39
C LEU A 85 0.91 -0.71 2.35
N SER A 86 1.14 -1.33 1.19
CA SER A 86 1.13 -2.80 1.08
C SER A 86 2.42 -3.45 1.56
N SER A 87 3.58 -2.87 1.32
CA SER A 87 4.96 -3.31 1.66
C SER A 87 5.95 -2.76 0.61
N ASP A 88 7.26 -2.94 0.83
CA ASP A 88 8.29 -2.63 -0.17
C ASP A 88 9.25 -3.82 -0.41
N PRO A 89 8.79 -4.88 -1.13
CA PRO A 89 9.57 -6.10 -1.34
C PRO A 89 10.86 -5.87 -2.13
N SER A 90 10.95 -4.79 -2.91
CA SER A 90 12.16 -4.47 -3.70
C SER A 90 13.37 -4.21 -2.80
N PHE A 91 13.12 -3.80 -1.55
CA PHE A 91 14.13 -3.52 -0.53
C PHE A 91 13.93 -4.33 0.75
N GLY A 92 13.13 -5.41 0.69
CA GLY A 92 12.93 -6.32 1.82
C GLY A 92 11.99 -5.80 2.93
N GLY A 93 11.20 -4.76 2.67
CA GLY A 93 10.19 -4.27 3.61
C GLY A 93 8.93 -5.13 3.59
N TYR A 94 8.60 -5.76 4.71
CA TYR A 94 7.40 -6.60 4.90
C TYR A 94 6.70 -6.20 6.21
N TYR A 95 5.84 -5.20 6.13
CA TYR A 95 5.23 -4.53 7.30
C TYR A 95 3.70 -4.34 7.12
N PHE A 96 3.10 -5.05 6.16
CA PHE A 96 1.70 -4.88 5.80
C PHE A 96 0.73 -5.05 6.97
N THR A 97 0.99 -6.04 7.83
CA THR A 97 0.14 -6.36 8.98
C THR A 97 0.07 -5.18 9.93
N ASP A 98 1.23 -4.60 10.26
CA ASP A 98 1.33 -3.47 11.18
C ASP A 98 0.71 -2.22 10.56
N VAL A 99 0.91 -1.99 9.25
CA VAL A 99 0.25 -0.90 8.53
C VAL A 99 -1.27 -1.07 8.54
N LEU A 100 -1.79 -2.28 8.30
CA LEU A 100 -3.21 -2.54 8.31
C LEU A 100 -3.81 -2.30 9.70
N ASP A 101 -3.12 -2.71 10.76
CA ASP A 101 -3.51 -2.44 12.15
C ASP A 101 -3.66 -0.94 12.40
N ARG A 102 -2.64 -0.18 12.02
CA ARG A 102 -2.63 1.29 12.14
C ARG A 102 -3.76 1.96 11.37
N LEU A 103 -4.04 1.49 10.15
CA LEU A 103 -5.14 2.01 9.32
C LEU A 103 -6.51 1.74 9.97
N ILE A 104 -6.72 0.53 10.51
CA ILE A 104 -7.95 0.17 11.23
C ILE A 104 -8.10 1.02 12.49
N GLU A 105 -7.04 1.16 13.27
CA GLU A 105 -7.04 1.98 14.49
C GLU A 105 -7.33 3.46 14.20
N THR A 106 -6.85 3.98 13.07
CA THR A 106 -7.01 5.39 12.68
C THR A 106 -8.38 5.71 12.09
N PHE A 107 -8.86 4.86 11.17
CA PHE A 107 -10.04 5.19 10.35
C PHE A 107 -11.29 4.41 10.75
N GLY A 108 -11.15 3.29 11.48
CA GLY A 108 -12.25 2.40 11.84
C GLY A 108 -12.84 1.68 10.63
N GLU A 109 -13.67 2.37 9.85
CA GLU A 109 -14.35 1.83 8.67
C GLU A 109 -13.83 2.47 7.37
N PHE A 110 -13.36 1.63 6.45
CA PHE A 110 -12.95 2.05 5.11
C PHE A 110 -13.04 0.88 4.13
N ARG A 111 -13.04 1.20 2.84
CA ARG A 111 -12.92 0.22 1.75
C ARG A 111 -11.45 0.12 1.35
N LEU A 112 -10.95 -1.10 1.20
CA LEU A 112 -9.59 -1.35 0.72
C LEU A 112 -9.61 -1.77 -0.76
N LEU A 113 -8.86 -1.06 -1.61
CA LEU A 113 -8.61 -1.45 -2.99
C LEU A 113 -7.21 -2.05 -3.12
N LEU A 114 -7.18 -3.33 -3.49
CA LEU A 114 -5.98 -4.07 -3.88
C LEU A 114 -6.05 -4.40 -5.38
N THR A 115 -4.96 -4.15 -6.08
CA THR A 115 -4.73 -4.47 -7.47
C THR A 115 -3.61 -5.50 -7.55
N ILE A 116 -3.78 -6.49 -8.41
CA ILE A 116 -2.84 -7.59 -8.62
C ILE A 116 -2.48 -7.72 -10.09
N ARG A 117 -1.40 -8.44 -10.37
CA ARG A 117 -0.95 -8.82 -11.73
C ARG A 117 -0.41 -10.23 -11.70
N GLU A 118 -0.17 -10.83 -12.86
CA GLU A 118 0.46 -12.15 -12.94
C GLU A 118 1.80 -12.19 -12.16
N GLN A 119 1.97 -13.24 -11.35
CA GLN A 119 2.99 -13.33 -10.29
C GLN A 119 4.42 -13.29 -10.85
N LYS A 120 4.72 -14.03 -11.93
CA LYS A 120 6.07 -14.01 -12.54
C LYS A 120 6.38 -12.64 -13.10
N GLY A 121 5.39 -12.00 -13.72
CA GLY A 121 5.46 -10.62 -14.17
C GLY A 121 5.76 -9.67 -13.02
N MET A 122 5.04 -9.80 -11.89
CA MET A 122 5.29 -8.98 -10.70
C MET A 122 6.73 -9.15 -10.21
N LEU A 123 7.19 -10.39 -10.07
CA LEU A 123 8.55 -10.73 -9.65
C LEU A 123 9.61 -10.04 -10.51
N LEU A 124 9.48 -10.15 -11.84
CA LEU A 124 10.40 -9.49 -12.76
C LEU A 124 10.34 -7.97 -12.66
N ALA A 125 9.16 -7.39 -12.40
CA ALA A 125 9.01 -5.95 -12.22
C ALA A 125 9.67 -5.44 -10.93
N LEU A 126 9.53 -6.18 -9.83
CA LEU A 126 10.21 -5.91 -8.55
C LEU A 126 11.72 -6.04 -8.69
N TYR A 127 12.21 -7.11 -9.33
CA TYR A 127 13.64 -7.29 -9.58
C TYR A 127 14.23 -6.14 -10.42
N ARG A 128 13.55 -5.76 -11.52
CA ARG A 128 13.98 -4.61 -12.34
C ARG A 128 13.99 -3.30 -11.57
N GLN A 129 13.02 -3.10 -10.66
CA GLN A 129 13.04 -1.94 -9.77
C GLN A 129 14.27 -1.97 -8.87
N ALA A 130 14.54 -3.09 -8.20
CA ALA A 130 15.70 -3.22 -7.33
C ALA A 130 17.02 -2.92 -8.08
N VAL A 131 17.21 -3.48 -9.27
CA VAL A 131 18.39 -3.22 -10.12
C VAL A 131 18.49 -1.74 -10.50
N ARG A 132 17.38 -1.12 -10.93
CA ARG A 132 17.34 0.33 -11.24
C ARG A 132 17.66 1.20 -10.03
N SER A 133 17.40 0.70 -8.83
CA SER A 133 17.70 1.35 -7.56
C SER A 133 19.07 0.97 -6.98
N GLY A 134 19.92 0.27 -7.74
CA GLY A 134 21.31 -0.01 -7.37
C GLY A 134 21.57 -1.40 -6.78
N ALA A 135 20.60 -2.31 -6.79
CA ALA A 135 20.83 -3.68 -6.37
C ALA A 135 21.86 -4.38 -7.29
N THR A 136 22.80 -5.08 -6.68
CA THR A 136 23.87 -5.83 -7.37
C THR A 136 23.64 -7.35 -7.39
N PHE A 137 22.55 -7.81 -6.77
CA PHE A 137 22.22 -9.23 -6.70
C PHE A 137 21.57 -9.73 -8.00
N SER A 138 21.81 -11.01 -8.31
CA SER A 138 21.12 -11.72 -9.38
C SER A 138 19.64 -11.97 -9.04
N LEU A 139 18.82 -12.29 -10.04
CA LEU A 139 17.42 -12.68 -9.82
C LEU A 139 17.31 -13.88 -8.86
N ARG A 140 18.22 -14.86 -8.97
CA ARG A 140 18.27 -16.02 -8.08
C ARG A 140 18.51 -15.61 -6.62
N GLN A 141 19.46 -14.70 -6.39
CA GLN A 141 19.71 -14.17 -5.04
C GLN A 141 18.53 -13.31 -4.55
N ALA A 142 17.86 -12.59 -5.45
CA ALA A 142 16.69 -11.76 -5.10
C ALA A 142 15.54 -12.58 -4.53
N ILE A 143 15.31 -13.80 -5.06
CA ILE A 143 14.14 -14.64 -4.74
C ILE A 143 14.45 -15.83 -3.84
N GLY A 144 15.73 -16.10 -3.60
CA GLY A 144 16.19 -17.23 -2.81
C GLY A 144 16.94 -18.26 -3.66
N THR A 145 18.08 -18.68 -3.13
CA THR A 145 18.95 -19.73 -3.63
C THR A 145 18.54 -21.11 -3.12
N GLY A 146 17.76 -21.17 -2.04
CA GLY A 146 17.40 -22.41 -1.34
C GLY A 146 18.44 -22.88 -0.33
N ASN A 147 19.54 -22.14 -0.19
CA ASN A 147 20.65 -22.45 0.72
C ASN A 147 20.91 -21.28 1.71
N GLU A 148 19.91 -20.44 1.94
CA GLU A 148 19.99 -19.35 2.90
C GLU A 148 20.27 -19.91 4.31
N PRO A 149 21.21 -19.31 5.07
CA PRO A 149 21.39 -19.68 6.46
C PRO A 149 20.12 -19.41 7.28
N THR A 150 19.96 -20.15 8.38
CA THR A 150 18.85 -19.92 9.32
C THR A 150 18.79 -18.45 9.76
N GLY A 151 17.59 -17.86 9.73
CA GLY A 151 17.38 -16.45 10.06
C GLY A 151 17.54 -15.49 8.87
N TRP A 152 18.06 -15.96 7.73
CA TRP A 152 18.17 -15.16 6.52
C TRP A 152 17.01 -15.44 5.58
N LYS A 153 16.55 -14.39 4.89
CA LYS A 153 15.50 -14.47 3.88
C LYS A 153 15.92 -13.68 2.65
N PRO A 154 15.49 -14.09 1.45
CA PRO A 154 15.72 -13.31 0.24
C PRO A 154 15.01 -11.95 0.32
N THR A 155 15.51 -10.97 -0.42
CA THR A 155 14.95 -9.61 -0.49
C THR A 155 13.52 -9.64 -0.99
N ILE A 156 13.28 -10.30 -2.13
CA ILE A 156 11.96 -10.48 -2.74
C ILE A 156 11.48 -11.89 -2.37
N ARG A 157 10.71 -11.99 -1.28
CA ARG A 157 10.15 -13.25 -0.75
C ARG A 157 9.04 -13.74 -1.68
N PRO A 158 9.15 -14.95 -2.27
CA PRO A 158 8.10 -15.49 -3.14
C PRO A 158 6.72 -15.53 -2.48
N GLU A 159 6.66 -15.67 -1.16
CA GLU A 159 5.42 -15.69 -0.37
C GLU A 159 4.61 -14.39 -0.51
N TYR A 160 5.25 -13.26 -0.83
CA TYR A 160 4.55 -12.00 -1.10
C TYR A 160 3.65 -12.05 -2.34
N LEU A 161 3.95 -12.96 -3.28
CA LEU A 161 3.17 -13.15 -4.50
C LEU A 161 1.98 -14.10 -4.32
N LEU A 162 1.84 -14.68 -3.12
CA LEU A 162 0.69 -15.47 -2.71
C LEU A 162 -0.42 -14.52 -2.26
N TYR A 163 -1.05 -13.85 -3.24
CA TYR A 163 -2.03 -12.80 -2.99
C TYR A 163 -3.26 -13.29 -2.23
N ASP A 164 -3.60 -14.57 -2.34
CA ASP A 164 -4.63 -15.25 -1.55
C ASP A 164 -4.44 -14.98 -0.05
N ARG A 165 -3.21 -15.10 0.46
CA ARG A 165 -2.91 -14.87 1.88
C ARG A 165 -3.15 -13.43 2.32
N MET A 166 -2.79 -12.46 1.48
CA MET A 166 -3.03 -11.03 1.76
C MET A 166 -4.53 -10.73 1.73
N ILE A 167 -5.26 -11.27 0.76
CA ILE A 167 -6.72 -11.08 0.63
C ILE A 167 -7.46 -11.70 1.81
N GLU A 168 -7.09 -12.92 2.21
CA GLU A 168 -7.66 -13.59 3.38
C GLU A 168 -7.37 -12.82 4.66
N HIS A 169 -6.15 -12.33 4.83
CA HIS A 169 -5.79 -11.49 5.98
C HIS A 169 -6.66 -10.23 6.04
N VAL A 170 -6.79 -9.50 4.92
CA VAL A 170 -7.63 -8.30 4.85
C VAL A 170 -9.09 -8.62 5.19
N ARG A 171 -9.68 -9.67 4.58
CA ARG A 171 -11.06 -10.10 4.86
C ARG A 171 -11.27 -10.43 6.33
N SER A 172 -10.33 -11.12 6.96
CA SER A 172 -10.43 -11.45 8.38
C SER A 172 -10.41 -10.23 9.31
N ARG A 173 -9.88 -9.10 8.83
CA ARG A 173 -9.67 -7.87 9.61
C ARG A 173 -10.69 -6.77 9.35
N LEU A 174 -11.24 -6.71 8.14
CA LEU A 174 -12.20 -5.68 7.72
C LEU A 174 -13.65 -6.19 7.60
N GLY A 175 -13.87 -7.51 7.68
CA GLY A 175 -15.18 -8.15 7.45
C GLY A 175 -15.47 -8.44 5.99
#